data_AF-A0A382V653-F1
#
_entry.id   AF-A0A382V653-F1
#
_cell.length_a   1.000
_cell.length_b   1.000
_cell.length_c   1.000
_cell.angle_alpha   90.00
_cell.angle_beta   90.00
_cell.angle_gamma   90.00
#
_symmetry.space_group_name_H-M   'P 1'
#
loop_
_entity.id
_entity.type
_entity.pdbx_description
1 polymer ?
#
loop_
_entity_poly.entity_id
_entity_poly.type
_entity_poly.pdbx_seq_one_letter_code
_entity_poly.pdbx_strand_id
1 'polypeptide(L)' 'MSSERVVDYLLEKAGVAVLPGSSFGKYGDDFIRFCYASSKENIQQGLDRI' A
#
# COMPACT_ATOMS: atom_id res chain seq x y z
N MET A 1 -7.30 11.84 -3.58
CA MET A 1 -6.52 10.95 -4.46
C MET A 1 -7.11 9.58 -4.22
N SER A 2 -7.57 8.82 -5.24
CA SER A 2 -8.20 7.51 -4.98
C SER A 2 -7.19 6.50 -4.43
N SER A 3 -7.65 5.49 -3.68
CA SER A 3 -6.81 4.40 -3.19
C SER A 3 -5.94 3.79 -4.29
N GLU A 4 -6.50 3.52 -5.46
CA GLU A 4 -5.79 3.04 -6.66
C GLU A 4 -4.60 3.93 -7.04
N ARG A 5 -4.80 5.25 -7.10
CA ARG A 5 -3.72 6.19 -7.46
C ARG A 5 -2.60 6.22 -6.43
N VAL A 6 -2.92 6.04 -5.16
CA VAL A 6 -1.91 5.94 -4.11
C VAL A 6 -1.13 4.64 -4.25
N VAL A 7 -1.80 3.52 -4.51
CA VAL A 7 -1.15 2.23 -4.75
C VAL A 7 -0.20 2.28 -5.94
N ASP A 8 -0.65 2.82 -7.07
CA ASP A 8 0.19 2.99 -8.27
C ASP A 8 1.41 3.87 -7.98
N TYR A 9 1.22 4.99 -7.27
CA TYR A 9 2.32 5.87 -6.88
C TYR A 9 3.34 5.16 -5.99
N LEU A 10 2.90 4.44 -4.97
CA LEU A 10 3.78 3.69 -4.07
C LEU A 10 4.53 2.57 -4.81
N LEU A 11 3.86 1.89 -5.75
CA LEU A 11 4.49 0.85 -6.54
C LEU A 11 5.56 1.43 -7.49
N GLU A 12 5.21 2.47 -8.24
CA GLU A 12 6.09 3.02 -9.29
C GLU A 12 7.21 3.92 -8.75
N LYS A 13 6.94 4.70 -7.69
CA LYS A 13 7.88 5.72 -7.18
C LYS A 13 8.63 5.26 -5.95
N ALA A 14 7.96 4.54 -5.04
CA ALA A 14 8.56 4.03 -3.82
C ALA A 14 9.03 2.56 -3.94
N GLY A 15 8.58 1.82 -4.97
CA GLY A 15 8.89 0.40 -5.10
C GLY A 15 8.26 -0.43 -3.97
N VAL A 16 7.10 -0.01 -3.46
CA VAL A 16 6.37 -0.70 -2.38
C VAL A 16 4.99 -1.09 -2.88
N ALA A 17 4.71 -2.40 -2.90
CA ALA A 17 3.40 -2.94 -3.26
C ALA A 17 2.47 -2.96 -2.04
N VAL A 18 1.27 -2.38 -2.19
CA VAL A 18 0.17 -2.40 -1.23
C VAL A 18 -1.14 -2.73 -1.95
N LEU A 19 -2.22 -3.01 -1.20
CA LEU A 19 -3.53 -3.26 -1.80
C LEU A 19 -4.45 -2.04 -1.66
N PRO A 20 -5.19 -1.65 -2.71
CA PRO A 20 -6.18 -0.59 -2.61
C PRO A 20 -7.37 -1.08 -1.79
N GLY A 21 -7.91 -0.22 -0.93
CA GLY A 21 -9.05 -0.55 -0.09
C GLY A 21 -10.35 -0.74 -0.89
N SER A 22 -10.44 -0.15 -2.09
CA SER A 22 -11.48 -0.39 -3.10
C SER A 22 -11.77 -1.89 -3.32
N SER A 23 -10.72 -2.73 -3.25
CA SER A 23 -10.80 -4.19 -3.40
C SER A 23 -11.62 -4.89 -2.30
N PHE A 24 -11.89 -4.21 -1.18
CA PHE A 24 -12.66 -4.72 -0.05
C PHE A 24 -14.09 -4.15 0.03
N GLY A 25 -14.50 -3.38 -0.99
CA GLY A 25 -15.84 -2.85 -1.14
C GLY A 25 -15.89 -1.32 -1.16
N LYS A 26 -17.10 -0.80 -1.41
CA LYS A 26 -17.35 0.62 -1.70
C LYS A 26 -16.94 1.63 -0.60
N TYR A 27 -16.67 1.17 0.62
CA TYR A 27 -16.26 2.02 1.73
C TYR A 27 -14.73 2.03 1.96
N GLY A 28 -13.97 1.29 1.14
CA GLY A 28 -12.52 1.20 1.25
C GLY A 28 -11.73 2.16 0.37
N ASP A 29 -12.37 3.00 -0.45
CA ASP A 29 -11.69 3.75 -1.51
C ASP A 29 -10.70 4.83 -1.03
N ASP A 30 -10.77 5.20 0.25
CA ASP A 30 -9.83 6.12 0.90
C ASP A 30 -8.75 5.40 1.74
N PHE A 31 -8.70 4.07 1.68
CA PHE A 31 -7.80 3.25 2.48
C PHE A 31 -6.89 2.39 1.60
N ILE A 32 -5.77 1.96 2.18
CA ILE A 32 -4.86 0.96 1.62
C ILE A 32 -4.57 -0.10 2.68
N ARG A 33 -4.19 -1.31 2.25
CA ARG A 33 -3.87 -2.42 3.14
C ARG A 33 -2.42 -2.84 3.01
N PHE A 34 -1.72 -2.89 4.14
CA PHE A 34 -0.38 -3.46 4.26
C PHE A 34 -0.42 -4.96 4.61
N CYS A 35 0.55 -5.71 4.12
CA CYS A 35 0.80 -7.09 4.55
C CYS A 35 1.88 -7.10 5.63
N TYR A 36 1.53 -7.54 6.83
CA TYR A 36 2.49 -7.68 7.94
C TYR A 36 3.15 -9.07 8.00
N ALA A 37 2.67 -10.04 7.20
CA ALA A 37 3.23 -11.40 7.14
C ALA A 37 4.54 -11.41 6.31
N SER A 38 5.55 -10.69 6.81
CA SER A 38 6.88 -10.54 6.23
C SER A 38 7.91 -10.35 7.36
N SER A 39 9.21 -10.28 7.02
CA SER A 39 10.24 -10.01 8.04
C SER A 39 10.14 -8.56 8.53
N LYS A 40 10.56 -8.31 9.78
CA LYS A 40 10.56 -6.95 10.35
C LYS A 40 11.44 -6.01 9.54
N GLU A 41 12.56 -6.53 9.02
CA GLU A 41 13.51 -5.80 8.20
C GLU A 41 12.88 -5.38 6.87
N ASN A 42 12.08 -6.25 6.23
CA ASN A 42 11.39 -5.91 5.00
C ASN A 42 10.25 -4.91 5.24
N ILE A 43 9.53 -5.06 6.36
CA ILE A 43 8.50 -4.10 6.76
C ILE A 43 9.12 -2.72 7.00
N GLN A 44 10.23 -2.64 7.74
CA GLN A 44 10.91 -1.37 8.00
C GLN A 44 11.39 -0.72 6.69
N GLN A 45 12.04 -1.49 5.81
CA GLN A 45 12.48 -0.99 4.51
C GLN A 45 11.32 -0.48 3.63
N GLY A 46 10.16 -1.14 3.70
CA GLY A 46 8.96 -0.68 3.01
C GLY A 46 8.45 0.65 3.58
N LEU A 47 8.39 0.77 4.90
CA LEU A 47 7.95 1.99 5.57
C LEU A 47 8.91 3.17 5.34
N ASP A 48 10.22 2.93 5.29
CA ASP A 48 11.22 3.98 5.05
C ASP A 48 11.13 4.61 3.63
N ARG A 49 10.43 3.96 2.69
CA ARG A 49 10.25 4.43 1.31
C ARG A 49 8.95 5.21 1.08
N ILE A 50 8.03 5.22 2.05
CA ILE A 50 6.69 5.83 1.98
C ILE A 50 6.71 7.21 2.66
#